data_AF-A0A369J244-F1
#
_entry.id   AF-A0A369J244-F1
#
_cell.length_a   1.000
_cell.length_b   1.000
_cell.length_c   1.000
_cell.angle_alpha   90.00
_cell.angle_beta   90.00
_cell.angle_gamma   90.00
#
_symmetry.space_group_name_H-M   'P 1'
#
loop_
_entity.id
_entity.type
_entity.pdbx_description
1 polymer ?
#
loop_
_entity_poly.entity_id
_entity_poly.type
_entity_poly.pdbx_seq_one_letter_code
_entity_poly.pdbx_strand_id
1 'polypeptide(L)'
;MLRSLMSLDDDEPEEVDNNDKPIVGSDQEGDSLAGHHCIKVSDLILTKKESMKDLLTIFSELVTVKFKKGETGKLIKEHWYTICKDNHKFMRSKGMDQAFHRGSNPSCHAHIHLHYNVYKERCQKKNLQINHHCISQLIWKQMEEEKRNPKAKKQMMLDAMLKEVKSPQKFIKKGVLRSDGFKKK
;
A
#
# COMPACT_ATOMS: atom_id res chain seq x y z
N MET A 1 55.71 9.92 -15.31
CA MET A 1 54.40 9.73 -14.65
C MET A 1 53.53 8.89 -15.57
N LEU A 2 53.46 7.58 -15.33
CA LEU A 2 52.80 6.60 -16.20
C LEU A 2 51.30 6.57 -15.91
N ARG A 3 50.48 6.81 -16.95
CA ARG A 3 49.03 6.59 -16.96
C ARG A 3 48.77 5.08 -16.93
N SER A 4 48.17 4.60 -15.85
CA SER A 4 47.68 3.23 -15.76
C SER A 4 46.33 3.15 -16.48
N LEU A 5 46.28 2.49 -17.64
CA LEU A 5 45.03 2.03 -18.23
C LEU A 5 44.45 0.95 -17.31
N MET A 6 43.25 1.18 -16.77
CA MET A 6 42.44 0.12 -16.18
C MET A 6 41.60 -0.49 -17.30
N SER A 7 41.89 -1.75 -17.61
CA SER A 7 41.06 -2.61 -18.46
C SER A 7 39.70 -2.79 -17.79
N LEU A 8 38.63 -2.46 -18.51
CA LEU A 8 37.28 -2.88 -18.19
C LEU A 8 37.08 -4.20 -18.94
N ASP A 9 37.17 -5.31 -18.21
CA ASP A 9 36.74 -6.60 -18.73
C ASP A 9 35.21 -6.59 -18.75
N ASP A 10 34.64 -6.52 -19.94
CA ASP A 10 33.22 -6.67 -20.22
C ASP A 10 32.81 -8.13 -19.95
N ASP A 11 32.31 -8.40 -18.74
CA ASP A 11 31.66 -9.68 -18.41
C ASP A 11 30.35 -9.80 -19.21
N GLU A 12 30.39 -10.64 -20.24
CA GLU A 12 29.26 -11.04 -21.08
C GLU A 12 28.16 -11.70 -20.21
N PRO A 13 26.91 -11.22 -20.24
CA PRO A 13 25.85 -11.83 -19.45
C PRO A 13 25.46 -13.19 -20.03
N GLU A 14 25.67 -14.26 -19.26
CA GLU A 14 25.16 -15.59 -19.60
C GLU A 14 23.62 -15.57 -19.73
N GLU A 15 23.15 -15.91 -20.93
CA GLU A 15 21.75 -16.12 -21.28
C GLU A 15 21.18 -17.27 -20.43
N VAL A 16 20.26 -16.93 -19.51
CA VAL A 16 19.55 -17.93 -18.69
C VAL A 16 18.38 -18.47 -19.51
N ASP A 17 18.57 -19.66 -20.07
CA ASP A 17 17.58 -20.43 -20.82
C ASP A 17 16.37 -20.81 -19.93
N ASN A 18 15.28 -20.06 -20.07
CA ASN A 18 14.01 -20.35 -19.39
C ASN A 18 13.23 -21.39 -20.22
N ASN A 19 13.63 -22.64 -20.09
CA ASN A 19 12.90 -23.78 -20.63
C ASN A 19 11.60 -24.03 -19.83
N ASP A 20 10.56 -23.25 -20.10
CA ASP A 20 9.20 -23.52 -19.66
C ASP A 20 8.64 -24.73 -20.43
N LYS A 21 8.76 -25.91 -19.83
CA LYS A 21 8.18 -27.15 -20.34
C LYS A 21 6.64 -27.09 -20.16
N PRO A 22 5.83 -27.18 -21.24
CA PRO A 22 4.39 -27.26 -21.09
C PRO A 22 4.03 -28.59 -20.41
N ILE A 23 3.37 -28.51 -19.26
CA ILE A 23 2.80 -29.65 -18.57
C ILE A 23 1.59 -30.11 -19.40
N VAL A 24 1.79 -31.15 -20.20
CA VAL A 24 0.72 -31.90 -20.86
C VAL A 24 0.30 -33.03 -19.93
N GLY A 25 -0.90 -32.91 -19.39
CA GLY A 25 -1.66 -34.01 -18.78
C GLY A 25 -3.09 -33.52 -18.55
N SER A 26 -4.13 -34.30 -18.72
CA SER A 26 -4.33 -35.65 -19.27
C SER A 26 -5.86 -35.78 -19.29
N ASP A 27 -6.43 -36.20 -20.40
CA ASP A 27 -7.88 -36.21 -20.60
C ASP A 27 -8.58 -37.12 -19.57
N GLN A 28 -9.47 -36.52 -18.78
CA GLN A 28 -10.50 -37.24 -18.03
C GLN A 28 -11.86 -36.75 -18.50
N GLU A 29 -12.50 -37.58 -19.33
CA GLU A 29 -13.91 -37.47 -19.69
C GLU A 29 -14.78 -37.76 -18.45
N GLY A 30 -15.69 -36.84 -18.13
CA GLY A 30 -16.73 -37.12 -17.15
C GLY A 30 -17.50 -35.88 -16.65
N ASP A 31 -18.73 -35.76 -17.13
CA ASP A 31 -19.87 -35.10 -16.49
C ASP A 31 -20.24 -33.64 -16.86
N SER A 32 -20.89 -33.51 -18.02
CA SER A 32 -22.20 -32.88 -18.22
C SER A 32 -22.67 -31.74 -17.29
N LEU A 33 -22.10 -30.54 -17.44
CA LEU A 33 -22.71 -29.25 -17.08
C LEU A 33 -22.30 -28.15 -18.09
N ALA A 34 -22.42 -28.50 -19.37
CA ALA A 34 -22.06 -27.63 -20.50
C ALA A 34 -23.08 -26.50 -20.69
N GLY A 35 -22.87 -25.39 -19.99
CA GLY A 35 -23.71 -24.19 -20.10
C GLY A 35 -22.92 -22.90 -19.86
N HIS A 36 -22.32 -22.37 -20.92
CA HIS A 36 -22.15 -20.93 -21.17
C HIS A 36 -21.32 -20.05 -20.22
N HIS A 37 -20.10 -20.45 -19.86
CA HIS A 37 -19.10 -19.47 -19.40
C HIS A 37 -17.76 -19.64 -20.12
N CYS A 38 -17.73 -19.38 -21.43
CA CYS A 38 -16.48 -19.05 -22.11
C CYS A 38 -16.09 -17.62 -21.70
N ILE A 39 -15.53 -17.48 -20.50
CA ILE A 39 -14.83 -16.26 -20.12
C ILE A 39 -13.58 -16.25 -21.00
N LYS A 40 -13.61 -15.42 -22.05
CA LYS A 40 -12.41 -15.07 -22.81
C LYS A 40 -11.51 -14.28 -21.87
N VAL A 41 -10.76 -14.99 -21.02
CA VAL A 41 -9.66 -14.39 -20.27
C VAL A 41 -8.70 -13.91 -21.33
N SER A 42 -8.63 -12.59 -21.50
CA SER A 42 -7.67 -11.99 -22.41
C SER A 42 -6.30 -12.23 -21.76
N ASP A 43 -5.48 -13.10 -22.34
CA ASP A 43 -4.16 -13.51 -21.83
C ASP A 43 -3.14 -12.36 -21.95
N LEU A 44 -3.43 -11.22 -21.34
CA LEU A 44 -2.42 -10.25 -20.96
C LEU A 44 -1.65 -10.87 -19.79
N ILE A 45 -0.72 -11.76 -20.13
CA ILE A 45 0.28 -12.30 -19.20
C ILE A 45 1.11 -11.11 -18.74
N LEU A 46 0.70 -10.51 -17.62
CA LEU A 46 1.42 -9.40 -17.02
C LEU A 46 2.79 -9.93 -16.62
N THR A 47 3.84 -9.42 -17.23
CA THR A 47 5.19 -9.91 -16.94
C THR A 47 5.56 -9.58 -15.50
N LYS A 48 6.36 -10.42 -14.82
CA LYS A 48 6.83 -10.14 -13.46
C LYS A 48 7.51 -8.76 -13.35
N LYS A 49 8.18 -8.33 -14.43
CA LYS A 49 8.80 -7.01 -14.55
C LYS A 49 7.77 -5.88 -14.45
N GLU A 50 6.61 -6.04 -15.09
CA GLU A 50 5.52 -5.06 -15.05
C GLU A 50 4.84 -4.99 -13.68
N SER A 51 4.65 -6.14 -13.04
CA SER A 51 4.07 -6.23 -11.69
C SER A 51 4.93 -5.53 -10.63
N MET A 52 6.25 -5.42 -10.86
CA MET A 52 7.20 -4.78 -9.94
C MET A 52 7.64 -3.37 -10.36
N LYS A 53 7.04 -2.78 -11.41
CA LYS A 53 7.42 -1.44 -11.90
C LYS A 53 7.28 -0.37 -10.80
N ASP A 54 6.30 -0.52 -9.92
CA ASP A 54 6.05 0.35 -8.79
C ASP A 54 7.15 0.26 -7.72
N LEU A 55 7.61 -0.95 -7.38
CA LEU A 55 8.71 -1.17 -6.43
C LEU A 55 10.01 -0.53 -6.93
N LEU A 56 10.32 -0.72 -8.22
CA LEU A 56 11.49 -0.14 -8.87
C LEU A 56 11.45 1.40 -8.92
N THR A 57 10.35 2.05 -8.54
CA THR A 57 10.32 3.52 -8.41
C THR A 57 11.01 4.05 -7.16
N ILE A 58 11.21 3.20 -6.16
CA ILE A 58 11.81 3.59 -4.87
C ILE A 58 13.11 2.86 -4.57
N PHE A 59 13.22 1.62 -5.03
CA PHE A 59 14.47 0.89 -4.99
C PHE A 59 15.38 1.35 -6.13
N SER A 60 16.67 1.45 -5.84
CA SER A 60 17.69 1.57 -6.87
C SER A 60 17.76 0.28 -7.69
N GLU A 61 18.49 0.32 -8.79
CA GLU A 61 18.98 -0.90 -9.45
C GLU A 61 19.79 -1.77 -8.46
N LEU A 62 19.95 -3.04 -8.82
CA LEU A 62 20.79 -3.98 -8.07
C LEU A 62 22.22 -3.47 -7.99
N VAL A 63 22.72 -3.25 -6.77
CA VAL A 63 24.10 -2.84 -6.53
C VAL A 63 24.85 -4.00 -5.88
N THR A 64 26.01 -4.34 -6.42
CA THR A 64 26.93 -5.29 -5.79
C THR A 64 27.79 -4.55 -4.78
N VAL A 65 27.73 -4.94 -3.50
CA VAL A 65 28.50 -4.30 -2.43
C VAL A 65 29.34 -5.32 -1.70
N LYS A 66 30.62 -4.97 -1.51
CA LYS A 66 31.59 -5.79 -0.79
C LYS A 66 31.64 -5.35 0.66
N PHE A 67 31.04 -6.15 1.55
CA PHE A 67 31.14 -5.91 2.99
C PHE A 67 32.43 -6.53 3.50
N LYS A 68 33.33 -5.70 4.05
CA LYS A 68 34.55 -6.16 4.74
C LYS A 68 34.18 -6.54 6.18
N LYS A 69 33.74 -7.79 6.39
CA LYS A 69 33.55 -8.35 7.73
C LYS A 69 34.61 -9.43 7.96
N GLY A 70 35.74 -9.05 8.54
CA GLY A 70 36.92 -9.92 8.69
C GLY A 70 37.81 -9.98 7.44
N GLU A 71 38.62 -11.03 7.31
CA GLU A 71 39.54 -11.24 6.18
C GLU A 71 38.80 -11.64 4.89
N THR A 72 37.67 -12.32 5.01
CA THR A 72 36.86 -12.78 3.87
C THR A 72 35.71 -11.82 3.61
N GLY A 73 35.90 -10.87 2.69
CA GLY A 73 34.84 -9.94 2.29
C GLY A 73 33.73 -10.67 1.52
N LYS A 74 32.47 -10.58 1.98
CA LYS A 74 31.31 -11.13 1.27
C LYS A 74 30.79 -10.12 0.24
N LEU A 75 30.67 -10.55 -1.02
CA LEU A 75 29.96 -9.81 -2.04
C LEU A 75 28.47 -10.12 -1.92
N ILE A 76 27.64 -9.09 -1.83
CA ILE A 76 26.18 -9.22 -1.78
C ILE A 76 25.60 -8.30 -2.86
N LYS A 77 24.72 -8.85 -3.71
CA LYS A 77 23.98 -8.10 -4.74
C LYS A 77 22.62 -7.74 -4.18
N GLU A 78 22.36 -6.46 -3.93
CA GLU A 78 21.15 -6.02 -3.23
C GLU A 78 20.61 -4.70 -3.77
N HIS A 79 19.35 -4.40 -3.42
CA HIS A 79 18.71 -3.13 -3.77
C HIS A 79 18.88 -2.12 -2.63
N TRP A 80 19.11 -0.85 -2.98
CA TRP A 80 19.06 0.24 -2.01
C TRP A 80 17.70 0.90 -2.00
N TYR A 81 17.24 1.28 -0.82
CA TYR A 81 16.14 2.23 -0.72
C TYR A 81 16.66 3.66 -0.89
N THR A 82 16.27 4.33 -1.98
CA THR A 82 16.79 5.66 -2.34
C THR A 82 16.62 6.70 -1.23
N ILE A 83 15.48 6.69 -0.53
CA ILE A 83 15.18 7.68 0.51
C ILE A 83 16.02 7.45 1.77
N CYS A 84 16.28 6.20 2.15
CA CYS A 84 17.11 5.89 3.30
C CYS A 84 18.59 6.14 3.02
N LYS A 85 19.02 5.94 1.76
CA LYS A 85 20.38 6.24 1.31
C LYS A 85 20.73 7.72 1.52
N ASP A 86 19.79 8.61 1.21
CA ASP A 86 20.00 10.06 1.31
C ASP A 86 19.88 10.57 2.77
N ASN A 87 19.31 9.78 3.68
CA ASN A 87 19.15 10.16 5.08
C ASN A 87 20.38 9.81 5.92
N HIS A 88 21.34 10.74 6.00
CA HIS A 88 22.56 10.57 6.80
C HIS A 88 22.30 10.29 8.30
N LYS A 89 21.22 10.82 8.89
CA LYS A 89 20.88 10.56 10.30
C LYS A 89 20.48 9.09 10.50
N PHE A 90 19.73 8.54 9.55
CA PHE A 90 19.37 7.12 9.55
C PHE A 90 20.61 6.24 9.40
N MET A 91 21.46 6.55 8.41
CA MET A 91 22.69 5.81 8.15
C MET A 91 23.67 5.81 9.34
N ARG A 92 23.77 6.92 10.09
CA ARG A 92 24.60 6.99 11.30
C ARG A 92 24.04 6.20 12.49
N SER A 93 22.72 6.14 12.65
CA SER A 93 22.09 5.51 13.81
C SER A 93 21.89 4.01 13.65
N LYS A 94 21.51 3.54 12.46
CA LYS A 94 21.25 2.13 12.18
C LYS A 94 22.38 1.43 11.42
N GLY A 95 23.29 2.19 10.81
CA GLY A 95 24.35 1.67 9.95
C GLY A 95 23.88 1.47 8.50
N MET A 96 24.86 1.31 7.60
CA MET A 96 24.57 1.08 6.17
C MET A 96 23.81 -0.23 5.97
N ASP A 97 24.20 -1.29 6.67
CA ASP A 97 23.64 -2.64 6.53
C ASP A 97 22.11 -2.72 6.72
N GLN A 98 21.52 -1.81 7.49
CA GLN A 98 20.07 -1.74 7.71
C GLN A 98 19.31 -1.02 6.57
N ALA A 99 20.01 -0.20 5.79
CA ALA A 99 19.45 0.42 4.58
C ALA A 99 19.53 -0.52 3.36
N PHE A 100 20.35 -1.57 3.43
CA PHE A 100 20.41 -2.64 2.45
C PHE A 100 19.39 -3.73 2.76
N HIS A 101 18.45 -3.94 1.86
CA HIS A 101 17.48 -5.03 1.98
C HIS A 101 17.90 -6.20 1.12
N ARG A 102 17.87 -7.40 1.70
CA ARG A 102 18.35 -8.65 1.07
C ARG A 102 17.52 -9.18 -0.12
N GLY A 103 16.86 -8.29 -0.85
CA GLY A 103 16.08 -8.62 -2.05
C GLY A 103 14.86 -9.53 -1.82
N SER A 104 14.61 -10.00 -0.59
CA SER A 104 13.41 -10.78 -0.29
C SER A 104 12.19 -9.87 -0.32
N ASN A 105 11.21 -10.18 -1.17
CA ASN A 105 9.99 -9.38 -1.36
C ASN A 105 9.32 -8.92 -0.04
N PRO A 106 9.18 -9.76 1.00
CA PRO A 106 8.59 -9.34 2.27
C PRO A 106 9.41 -8.25 3.00
N SER A 107 10.74 -8.32 2.95
CA SER A 107 11.61 -7.31 3.57
C SER A 107 11.45 -5.96 2.87
N CYS A 108 11.41 -5.98 1.54
CA CYS A 108 11.19 -4.77 0.73
C CYS A 108 9.82 -4.16 1.03
N HIS A 109 8.76 -4.97 1.12
CA HIS A 109 7.41 -4.49 1.43
C HIS A 109 7.33 -3.92 2.85
N ALA A 110 7.89 -4.59 3.85
CA ALA A 110 7.93 -4.10 5.22
C ALA A 110 8.65 -2.75 5.31
N HIS A 111 9.73 -2.57 4.55
CA HIS A 111 10.43 -1.29 4.49
C HIS A 111 9.61 -0.19 3.79
N ILE A 112 8.90 -0.52 2.71
CA ILE A 112 7.98 0.42 2.04
C ILE A 112 6.89 0.88 3.00
N HIS A 113 6.37 0.02 3.88
CA HIS A 113 5.35 0.42 4.85
C HIS A 113 5.82 1.57 5.75
N LEU A 114 7.11 1.63 6.12
CA LEU A 114 7.68 2.74 6.90
C LEU A 114 7.68 4.08 6.14
N HIS A 115 7.70 4.01 4.81
CA HIS A 115 7.83 5.16 3.91
C HIS A 115 6.67 5.23 2.90
N TYR A 116 5.49 4.73 3.30
CA TYR A 116 4.34 4.56 2.42
C TYR A 116 3.89 5.87 1.76
N ASN A 117 3.98 7.00 2.46
CA ASN A 117 3.58 8.30 1.92
C ASN A 117 4.42 8.68 0.69
N VAL A 118 5.74 8.53 0.77
CA VAL A 118 6.65 8.87 -0.33
C VAL A 118 6.49 7.89 -1.48
N TYR A 119 6.28 6.61 -1.18
CA TYR A 119 5.93 5.60 -2.19
C TYR A 119 4.66 5.99 -2.97
N LYS A 120 3.59 6.32 -2.24
CA LYS A 120 2.30 6.71 -2.81
C LYS A 120 2.45 7.90 -3.75
N GLU A 121 3.17 8.94 -3.32
CA GLU A 121 3.43 10.13 -4.15
C GLU A 121 4.21 9.79 -5.43
N ARG A 122 5.25 8.94 -5.34
CA ARG A 122 6.03 8.52 -6.51
C ARG A 122 5.21 7.69 -7.49
N CYS A 123 4.38 6.78 -7.00
CA CYS A 123 3.47 5.99 -7.83
C CYS A 123 2.44 6.88 -8.52
N GLN A 124 1.84 7.83 -7.79
CA GLN A 124 0.91 8.81 -8.36
C GLN A 124 1.58 9.67 -9.44
N LYS A 125 2.80 10.17 -9.20
CA LYS A 125 3.56 10.95 -10.17
C LYS A 125 3.86 10.18 -11.47
N LYS A 126 4.04 8.86 -11.38
CA LYS A 126 4.31 7.98 -12.52
C LYS A 126 3.05 7.33 -13.10
N ASN A 127 1.86 7.66 -12.57
CA ASN A 127 0.58 7.04 -12.92
C ASN A 127 0.61 5.50 -12.83
N LEU A 128 1.32 4.96 -11.83
CA LEU A 128 1.39 3.52 -11.59
C LEU A 128 0.33 3.10 -10.59
N GLN A 129 -0.28 1.93 -10.83
CA GLN A 129 -1.17 1.32 -9.86
C GLN A 129 -0.37 0.88 -8.62
N ILE A 130 -0.83 1.32 -7.45
CA ILE A 130 -0.21 0.95 -6.18
C ILE A 130 -0.47 -0.53 -5.90
N ASN A 131 0.59 -1.29 -5.63
CA ASN A 131 0.46 -2.69 -5.30
C ASN A 131 -0.16 -2.87 -3.90
N HIS A 132 -1.22 -3.69 -3.81
CA HIS A 132 -1.93 -3.95 -2.56
C HIS A 132 -1.04 -4.54 -1.45
N HIS A 133 0.01 -5.30 -1.79
CA HIS A 133 0.96 -5.84 -0.80
C HIS A 133 1.81 -4.76 -0.12
N CYS A 134 1.99 -3.60 -0.78
CA CYS A 134 2.73 -2.46 -0.25
C CYS A 134 1.88 -1.56 0.65
N ILE A 135 0.59 -1.87 0.81
CA ILE A 135 -0.33 -1.13 1.68
C ILE A 135 -0.31 -1.80 3.05
N SER A 136 0.03 -1.04 4.10
CA SER A 136 -0.05 -1.54 5.47
C SER A 136 -1.49 -1.96 5.80
N GLN A 137 -1.67 -3.06 6.54
CA GLN A 137 -2.99 -3.55 6.93
C GLN A 137 -3.84 -2.49 7.66
N LEU A 138 -3.21 -1.60 8.44
CA LEU A 138 -3.90 -0.49 9.11
C LEU A 138 -4.54 0.47 8.10
N ILE A 139 -3.80 0.86 7.07
CA ILE A 139 -4.27 1.75 6.01
C ILE A 139 -5.31 1.03 5.14
N TRP A 140 -5.08 -0.25 4.86
CA TRP A 140 -6.03 -1.07 4.11
C TRP A 140 -7.39 -1.15 4.82
N LYS A 141 -7.38 -1.46 6.12
CA LYS A 141 -8.59 -1.56 6.95
C LYS A 141 -9.35 -0.22 6.98
N GLN A 142 -8.63 0.90 7.11
CA GLN A 142 -9.24 2.24 7.03
C GLN A 142 -9.91 2.48 5.67
N MET A 143 -9.22 2.18 4.56
CA MET A 143 -9.81 2.31 3.22
C MET A 143 -11.02 1.40 3.00
N GLU A 144 -11.00 0.20 3.56
CA GLU A 144 -12.11 -0.75 3.49
C GLU A 144 -13.33 -0.28 4.32
N GLU A 145 -13.10 0.22 5.54
CA GLU A 145 -14.14 0.82 6.38
C GLU A 145 -14.76 2.05 5.70
N GLU A 146 -13.95 2.89 5.05
CA GLU A 146 -14.44 4.03 4.26
C GLU A 146 -15.28 3.60 3.05
N LYS A 147 -14.88 2.53 2.36
CA LYS A 147 -15.63 1.94 1.23
C LYS A 147 -16.92 1.27 1.68
N ARG A 148 -16.94 0.64 2.86
CA ARG A 148 -18.13 -0.02 3.43
C ARG A 148 -19.15 0.99 3.96
N ASN A 149 -18.68 2.12 4.48
CA ASN A 149 -19.52 3.15 5.11
C ASN A 149 -19.53 4.50 4.36
N PRO A 150 -19.74 4.55 3.02
CA PRO A 150 -19.80 5.84 2.31
C PRO A 150 -21.02 6.66 2.75
N LYS A 151 -22.02 5.99 3.34
CA LYS A 151 -23.25 6.59 3.88
C LYS A 151 -23.12 7.08 5.33
N ALA A 152 -22.23 6.51 6.15
CA ALA A 152 -22.07 6.95 7.55
C ALA A 152 -21.45 8.35 7.64
N LYS A 153 -20.49 8.68 6.76
CA LYS A 153 -19.96 10.07 6.65
C LYS A 153 -21.02 11.07 6.16
N LYS A 154 -22.06 10.62 5.45
CA LYS A 154 -23.19 11.48 5.00
C LYS A 154 -24.28 11.65 6.07
N GLN A 155 -24.31 10.83 7.11
CA GLN A 155 -25.36 10.84 8.13
C GLN A 155 -24.93 11.54 9.44
N MET A 156 -23.95 12.45 9.38
CA MET A 156 -23.41 13.15 10.56
C MET A 156 -23.93 14.58 10.80
N MET A 157 -24.95 15.08 10.11
CA MET A 157 -25.46 16.45 10.37
C MET A 157 -26.99 16.61 10.38
N LEU A 158 -27.76 15.58 10.76
CA LEU A 158 -29.14 15.86 11.19
C LEU A 158 -29.17 16.61 12.54
N ASP A 159 -28.20 16.39 13.42
CA ASP A 159 -28.07 17.12 14.69
C ASP A 159 -27.69 18.60 14.50
N ALA A 160 -27.01 18.95 13.40
CA ALA A 160 -26.79 20.35 13.03
C ALA A 160 -28.00 20.98 12.33
N MET A 161 -28.96 20.18 11.87
CA MET A 161 -30.23 20.62 11.30
C MET A 161 -31.36 20.70 12.32
N LEU A 162 -31.20 20.08 13.51
CA LEU A 162 -32.01 20.44 14.67
C LEU A 162 -31.62 21.86 15.09
N LYS A 163 -32.28 22.85 14.50
CA LYS A 163 -32.33 24.19 15.07
C LYS A 163 -32.71 24.02 16.53
N GLU A 164 -31.87 24.52 17.44
CA GLU A 164 -32.18 24.59 18.86
C GLU A 164 -33.56 25.20 19.00
N VAL A 165 -34.57 24.36 19.24
CA VAL A 165 -35.91 24.83 19.56
C VAL A 165 -35.74 25.47 20.92
N LYS A 166 -35.68 26.80 20.94
CA LYS A 166 -35.69 27.60 22.18
C LYS A 166 -36.78 26.99 23.06
N SER A 167 -36.36 26.53 24.24
CA SER A 167 -37.21 25.80 25.17
C SER A 167 -38.54 26.52 25.35
N PRO A 168 -39.67 25.78 25.45
CA PRO A 168 -40.99 26.35 25.55
C PRO A 168 -41.03 27.45 26.61
N GLN A 169 -41.40 28.65 26.17
CA GLN A 169 -41.55 29.83 27.01
C GLN A 169 -42.45 29.46 28.19
N LYS A 170 -41.95 29.65 29.42
CA LYS A 170 -42.68 29.32 30.65
C LYS A 170 -44.05 29.98 30.61
N PHE A 171 -45.10 29.19 30.37
CA PHE A 171 -46.47 29.67 30.45
C PHE A 171 -46.78 29.99 31.90
N ILE A 172 -46.75 31.27 32.23
CA ILE A 172 -47.16 31.75 33.53
C ILE A 172 -48.67 31.56 33.60
N LYS A 173 -49.13 30.68 34.49
CA LYS A 173 -50.54 30.33 34.70
C LYS A 173 -51.32 31.50 35.36
N LYS A 174 -51.39 32.66 34.70
CA LYS A 174 -52.24 33.80 35.12
C LYS A 174 -53.62 33.62 34.50
N GLY A 175 -54.41 32.72 35.08
CA GLY A 175 -55.76 32.44 34.59
C GLY A 175 -56.44 31.29 35.34
N VAL A 176 -56.20 31.17 36.65
CA VAL A 176 -57.06 30.34 37.50
C VAL A 176 -58.30 31.18 37.80
N LEU A 177 -59.40 30.88 37.11
CA LEU A 177 -60.73 31.41 37.39
C LEU A 177 -61.02 31.24 38.89
N ARG A 178 -61.19 32.35 39.61
CA ARG A 178 -61.77 32.33 40.95
C ARG A 178 -63.26 32.04 40.78
N SER A 179 -63.70 30.90 41.29
CA SER A 179 -65.12 30.57 41.42
C SER A 179 -65.73 31.43 42.51
N ASP A 180 -66.41 32.51 42.13
CA ASP A 180 -67.16 33.34 43.05
C ASP A 180 -68.41 32.60 43.55
N GLY A 181 -68.43 32.36 44.87
CA GLY A 181 -69.59 32.54 45.74
C GLY A 181 -70.88 31.79 45.43
N PHE A 182 -71.01 30.54 45.91
CA PHE A 182 -72.32 29.93 46.15
C PHE A 182 -72.80 30.30 47.57
N LYS A 183 -73.59 31.37 47.72
CA LYS A 183 -74.34 31.67 48.95
C LYS A 183 -75.55 30.74 49.04
N LYS A 184 -75.57 29.83 50.02
CA LYS A 184 -76.82 29.16 50.43
C LYS A 184 -77.61 30.09 51.35
N LYS A 185 -78.88 30.29 50.99
CA LYS A 185 -79.93 30.85 51.85
C LYS A 185 -80.42 29.79 52.83
#